data_AF-A0AA85JK82-F1
#
_entry.id   AF-A0AA85JK82-F1
#
_cell.length_a   1.000
_cell.length_b   1.000
_cell.length_c   1.000
_cell.angle_alpha   90.00
_cell.angle_beta   90.00
_cell.angle_gamma   90.00
#
_symmetry.space_group_name_H-M   'P 1'
#
loop_
_entity.id
_entity.type
_entity.pdbx_description
1 polymer ?
#
loop_
_entity_poly.entity_id
_entity_poly.type
_entity_poly.pdbx_seq_one_letter_code
_entity_poly.pdbx_strand_id
1 'polypeptide(L)'
;MSLADELLADLEGAETSEELIADSSLHELEDVTLSSVNKLDDFLSDGTSSGVKSAFKATSFADAPISAYAKLRNSDKLTKVMSDLDYFANQKKSDRIHGPVEADPEYQCIVEANNLMVEIDNEINIIHKYVRDIYSMRFPELESLVPGLLDYLKIVLVLGNDILERSKQTDLLASFLTPATIMVVSVTASTTQGSVLTQSQLSRIVDACTMAIELQEMRVTMLAYVESRMSFIAPNTSILVGASTAAKLMGHAGGLTALTKMPSCNILVLGAQKRLLSGFSNTSVLPHTGYVFNSEIVQKLPPDLRLKAARLIANKVALAARVDLFHESPDGHVGEKLLLEIERKFDKWQEPPPVKAIKALPAPIDPPAKKRGGRRYRKMKERLGMSELRRSANRIQFGEITDDAYQSDLGFSLGSLGQRGVAGRLRAPQADSKTKARVSKALQQKLSKFGGMSTMPTTALGATSWGGSSTIRKHVAGTSSSIAFTPLQGLEIVNPQAAEKPMEIGNKYFSSTCGFKKIEAKMKIDDSMTNGVK
;
A
#
# COMPACT_ATOMS: atom_id res chain seq x y z
N MET A 1 27.54 34.20 -13.35
CA MET A 1 26.99 33.23 -12.41
C MET A 1 27.20 33.87 -11.05
N SER A 2 26.28 34.77 -10.74
CA SER A 2 26.10 35.23 -9.37
C SER A 2 25.64 34.02 -8.54
N LEU A 3 25.89 34.01 -7.24
CA LEU A 3 25.40 32.98 -6.32
C LEU A 3 23.87 32.79 -6.43
N ALA A 4 23.15 33.82 -6.84
CA ALA A 4 21.72 33.77 -7.12
C ALA A 4 21.38 32.86 -8.32
N ASP A 5 22.20 32.86 -9.37
CA ASP A 5 21.98 32.02 -10.57
C ASP A 5 22.23 30.53 -10.27
N GLU A 6 23.15 30.24 -9.33
CA GLU A 6 23.50 28.88 -8.95
C GLU A 6 22.44 28.27 -8.02
N LEU A 7 21.82 29.08 -7.16
CA LEU A 7 20.70 28.66 -6.31
C LEU A 7 19.39 28.46 -7.09
N LEU A 8 19.13 29.30 -8.09
CA LEU A 8 17.97 29.13 -8.99
C LEU A 8 18.07 27.87 -9.84
N ALA A 9 19.28 27.52 -10.30
CA ALA A 9 19.52 26.30 -11.06
C ALA A 9 19.33 25.03 -10.22
N ASP A 10 19.65 25.08 -8.92
CA ASP A 10 19.40 23.96 -8.00
C ASP A 10 17.92 23.79 -7.65
N LEU A 11 17.11 24.86 -7.72
CA LEU A 11 15.65 24.80 -7.54
C LEU A 11 14.92 24.31 -8.81
N GLU A 12 15.27 24.79 -10.01
CA GLU A 12 14.70 24.31 -11.29
C GLU A 12 15.02 22.81 -11.54
N GLY A 13 16.16 22.31 -11.03
CA GLY A 13 16.55 20.90 -11.12
C GLY A 13 15.74 19.95 -10.22
N ALA A 14 15.09 20.47 -9.18
CA ALA A 14 14.23 19.69 -8.30
C ALA A 14 12.81 19.56 -8.87
N GLU A 15 12.25 20.62 -9.44
CA GLU A 15 10.88 20.62 -10.00
C GLU A 15 10.76 19.78 -11.28
N THR A 16 11.79 19.77 -12.13
CA THR A 16 11.82 18.93 -13.34
C THR A 16 11.94 17.43 -13.03
N SER A 17 12.35 17.09 -11.81
CA SER A 17 12.46 15.70 -11.36
C SER A 17 11.15 15.11 -10.85
N GLU A 18 10.15 15.94 -10.52
CA GLU A 18 8.82 15.47 -10.12
C GLU A 18 7.91 15.20 -11.34
N GLU A 19 8.05 15.96 -12.43
CA GLU A 19 7.26 15.75 -13.67
C GLU A 19 7.64 14.47 -14.43
N LEU A 20 8.92 14.10 -14.44
CA LEU A 20 9.39 12.89 -15.14
C LEU A 20 9.05 11.57 -14.40
N ILE A 21 8.51 11.65 -13.19
CA ILE A 21 8.05 10.47 -12.42
C ILE A 21 6.65 10.03 -12.87
N ALA A 22 5.87 10.92 -13.51
CA ALA A 22 4.51 10.61 -13.94
C ALA A 22 4.43 9.81 -15.25
N ASP A 23 5.34 10.06 -16.21
CA ASP A 23 5.23 9.49 -17.56
C ASP A 23 5.89 8.11 -17.73
N SER A 24 6.82 7.72 -16.85
CA SER A 24 7.62 6.50 -17.04
C SER A 24 7.01 5.21 -16.44
N SER A 25 5.81 5.27 -15.86
CA SER A 25 5.15 4.11 -15.23
C SER A 25 4.09 3.43 -16.11
N LEU A 26 3.88 3.89 -17.35
CA LEU A 26 2.74 3.47 -18.19
C LEU A 26 3.05 2.59 -19.42
N HIS A 27 4.31 2.22 -19.68
CA HIS A 27 4.62 1.33 -20.81
C HIS A 27 5.57 0.22 -20.41
N GLU A 28 5.03 -0.88 -19.90
CA GLU A 28 5.65 -2.21 -19.98
C GLU A 28 4.69 -3.29 -19.46
N LEU A 29 3.58 -3.54 -20.15
CA LEU A 29 2.82 -4.80 -20.04
C LEU A 29 2.04 -5.05 -21.33
N GLU A 30 2.68 -5.70 -22.30
CA GLU A 30 1.98 -6.41 -23.37
C GLU A 30 2.80 -7.66 -23.78
N ASP A 31 2.08 -8.73 -24.05
CA ASP A 31 2.46 -10.02 -24.67
C ASP A 31 3.11 -11.13 -23.82
N VAL A 32 2.26 -11.93 -23.14
CA VAL A 32 2.43 -13.39 -23.11
C VAL A 32 1.06 -14.08 -23.26
N THR A 33 0.87 -14.70 -24.42
CA THR A 33 -0.34 -15.42 -24.83
C THR A 33 -0.55 -16.74 -24.10
N LEU A 34 -1.83 -17.02 -23.84
CA LEU A 34 -2.44 -18.25 -23.33
C LEU A 34 -2.14 -19.49 -24.20
N SER A 35 -1.49 -20.52 -23.62
CA SER A 35 -1.72 -21.92 -23.99
C SER A 35 -1.05 -22.88 -23.00
N SER A 36 -1.78 -23.34 -21.96
CA SER A 36 -1.55 -24.64 -21.28
C SER A 36 -2.50 -24.81 -20.07
N VAL A 37 -3.81 -24.80 -20.35
CA VAL A 37 -4.79 -25.41 -19.44
C VAL A 37 -4.96 -26.85 -19.90
N ASN A 38 -4.47 -27.80 -19.10
CA ASN A 38 -4.87 -29.22 -19.00
C ASN A 38 -3.67 -30.03 -18.51
N LYS A 39 -3.61 -30.26 -17.18
CA LYS A 39 -2.97 -31.39 -16.46
C LYS A 39 -2.69 -31.00 -15.01
N LEU A 40 -3.75 -31.01 -14.18
CA LEU A 40 -3.63 -30.98 -12.73
C LEU A 40 -4.66 -31.92 -12.08
N ASP A 41 -4.65 -33.18 -12.52
CA ASP A 41 -5.32 -34.29 -11.85
C ASP A 41 -4.40 -35.52 -11.96
N ASP A 42 -3.30 -35.57 -11.19
CA ASP A 42 -2.57 -36.84 -10.98
C ASP A 42 -1.53 -36.85 -9.84
N PHE A 43 -1.82 -36.26 -8.67
CA PHE A 43 -0.88 -36.30 -7.54
C PHE A 43 -1.56 -36.53 -6.19
N LEU A 44 -2.38 -37.58 -6.06
CA LEU A 44 -2.71 -38.18 -4.76
C LEU A 44 -3.01 -39.69 -4.91
N SER A 45 -1.97 -40.53 -4.95
CA SER A 45 -2.09 -41.96 -4.66
C SER A 45 -0.79 -42.53 -4.08
N ASP A 46 -0.94 -43.31 -3.01
CA ASP A 46 0.06 -44.03 -2.16
C ASP A 46 0.82 -43.21 -1.10
N GLY A 47 0.85 -43.58 0.19
CA GLY A 47 0.31 -44.76 0.87
C GLY A 47 0.40 -44.65 2.41
N THR A 48 -0.60 -45.27 3.05
CA THR A 48 -0.62 -45.90 4.39
C THR A 48 -0.10 -45.15 5.63
N SER A 49 -1.03 -44.56 6.38
CA SER A 49 -1.12 -44.81 7.83
C SER A 49 -2.58 -44.96 8.26
N SER A 50 -2.83 -46.06 8.95
CA SER A 50 -4.10 -46.58 9.41
C SER A 50 -4.56 -45.90 10.69
N GLY A 51 -5.80 -45.41 10.70
CA GLY A 51 -6.49 -44.92 11.89
C GLY A 51 -7.23 -43.62 11.60
N VAL A 52 -8.54 -43.58 11.89
CA VAL A 52 -9.46 -42.46 11.63
C VAL A 52 -10.02 -42.39 10.19
N LYS A 53 -10.67 -43.48 9.74
CA LYS A 53 -11.63 -43.45 8.62
C LYS A 53 -13.05 -43.67 9.15
N SER A 54 -13.59 -42.69 9.87
CA SER A 54 -14.99 -42.67 10.32
C SER A 54 -15.36 -41.27 10.82
N ALA A 55 -15.53 -40.30 9.92
CA ALA A 55 -16.29 -39.05 10.19
C ALA A 55 -16.37 -38.06 9.01
N PHE A 56 -15.62 -38.24 7.91
CA PHE A 56 -15.74 -37.36 6.73
C PHE A 56 -16.42 -38.08 5.58
N LYS A 57 -17.72 -38.35 5.75
CA LYS A 57 -18.59 -38.50 4.59
C LYS A 57 -18.79 -37.07 4.08
N ALA A 58 -18.08 -36.70 3.03
CA ALA A 58 -18.32 -35.46 2.31
C ALA A 58 -19.78 -35.49 1.82
N THR A 59 -20.68 -34.94 2.62
CA THR A 59 -21.98 -34.49 2.14
C THR A 59 -21.67 -33.55 0.99
N SER A 60 -22.18 -33.87 -0.20
CA SER A 60 -22.23 -32.97 -1.34
C SER A 60 -22.54 -31.55 -0.85
N PHE A 61 -21.69 -30.57 -1.19
CA PHE A 61 -21.92 -29.15 -0.88
C PHE A 61 -23.34 -28.68 -1.25
N ALA A 62 -23.98 -29.36 -2.21
CA ALA A 62 -25.33 -29.08 -2.70
C ALA A 62 -26.48 -29.49 -1.74
N ASP A 63 -26.25 -30.40 -0.79
CA ASP A 63 -27.34 -30.98 0.01
C ASP A 63 -27.39 -30.54 1.48
N ALA A 64 -26.35 -29.84 1.96
CA ALA A 64 -26.32 -29.35 3.34
C ALA A 64 -27.25 -28.14 3.55
N PRO A 65 -27.94 -28.05 4.70
CA PRO A 65 -28.74 -26.88 5.05
C PRO A 65 -27.85 -25.66 5.29
N ILE A 66 -28.40 -24.45 5.10
CA ILE A 66 -27.66 -23.20 5.27
C ILE A 66 -27.03 -23.05 6.67
N SER A 67 -27.66 -23.62 7.70
CA SER A 67 -27.16 -23.63 9.08
C SER A 67 -25.79 -24.31 9.26
N ALA A 68 -25.35 -25.14 8.32
CA ALA A 68 -24.01 -25.72 8.33
C ALA A 68 -22.94 -24.68 8.00
N TYR A 69 -23.28 -23.71 7.14
CA TYR A 69 -22.36 -22.70 6.61
C TYR A 69 -22.50 -21.36 7.33
N ALA A 70 -23.73 -20.95 7.61
CA ALA A 70 -24.07 -19.76 8.38
C ALA A 70 -24.46 -20.16 9.81
N LYS A 71 -23.62 -19.81 10.78
CA LYS A 71 -23.75 -20.19 12.20
C LYS A 71 -24.09 -19.01 13.10
N LEU A 72 -23.93 -17.77 12.64
CA LEU A 72 -24.03 -16.59 13.48
C LEU A 72 -25.47 -16.34 13.96
N ARG A 73 -26.47 -16.59 13.11
CA ARG A 73 -27.89 -16.43 13.48
C ARG A 73 -28.26 -17.17 14.78
N ASN A 74 -27.75 -18.40 14.94
CA ASN A 74 -28.01 -19.24 16.12
C ASN A 74 -26.88 -19.17 17.15
N SER A 75 -25.92 -18.25 16.98
CA SER A 75 -24.80 -18.11 17.89
C SER A 75 -25.26 -17.45 19.18
N ASP A 76 -24.93 -18.07 20.32
CA ASP A 76 -25.15 -17.50 21.65
C ASP A 76 -24.51 -16.12 21.80
N LYS A 77 -23.49 -15.79 21.00
CA LYS A 77 -22.84 -14.48 21.04
C LYS A 77 -23.74 -13.39 20.48
N LEU A 78 -24.38 -13.64 19.34
CA LEU A 78 -25.26 -12.68 18.69
C LEU A 78 -26.47 -12.39 19.57
N THR A 79 -27.08 -13.43 20.13
CA THR A 79 -28.26 -13.29 21.01
C THR A 79 -27.94 -12.55 22.29
N LYS A 80 -26.78 -12.82 22.92
CA LYS A 80 -26.31 -12.08 24.10
C LYS A 80 -26.10 -10.60 23.80
N VAL A 81 -25.35 -10.28 22.74
CA VAL A 81 -25.08 -8.89 22.39
C VAL A 81 -26.38 -8.17 22.04
N MET A 82 -27.32 -8.81 21.35
CA MET A 82 -28.63 -8.20 21.09
C MET A 82 -29.44 -7.96 22.37
N SER A 83 -29.46 -8.91 23.31
CA SER A 83 -30.15 -8.67 24.59
C SER A 83 -29.49 -7.57 25.41
N ASP A 84 -28.16 -7.46 25.36
CA ASP A 84 -27.41 -6.40 26.04
C ASP A 84 -27.69 -5.05 25.40
N LEU A 85 -27.75 -4.99 24.06
CA LEU A 85 -28.11 -3.78 23.32
C LEU A 85 -29.51 -3.30 23.68
N ASP A 86 -30.50 -4.21 23.73
CA ASP A 86 -31.87 -3.87 24.14
C ASP A 86 -31.91 -3.38 25.59
N TYR A 87 -31.13 -3.98 26.48
CA TYR A 87 -31.01 -3.57 27.87
C TYR A 87 -30.45 -2.13 27.98
N PHE A 88 -29.31 -1.87 27.34
CA PHE A 88 -28.66 -0.56 27.39
C PHE A 88 -29.39 0.52 26.58
N ALA A 89 -30.11 0.15 25.52
CA ALA A 89 -30.94 1.07 24.74
C ALA A 89 -32.11 1.62 25.57
N ASN A 90 -32.69 0.80 26.44
CA ASN A 90 -33.78 1.20 27.34
C ASN A 90 -33.31 1.98 28.56
N GLN A 91 -32.01 1.97 28.86
CA GLN A 91 -31.44 2.70 29.99
C GLN A 91 -31.29 4.19 29.67
N LYS A 92 -31.52 5.05 30.67
CA LYS A 92 -31.33 6.50 30.51
C LYS A 92 -29.87 6.79 30.16
N LYS A 93 -29.66 7.66 29.16
CA LYS A 93 -28.33 8.16 28.80
C LYS A 93 -27.73 8.88 30.02
N SER A 94 -26.48 8.58 30.36
CA SER A 94 -25.76 9.38 31.35
C SER A 94 -25.44 10.75 30.75
N ASP A 95 -25.61 11.82 31.52
CA ASP A 95 -25.28 13.18 31.06
C ASP A 95 -23.76 13.43 31.09
N ARG A 96 -23.01 12.64 31.86
CA ARG A 96 -21.56 12.79 32.01
C ARG A 96 -20.86 11.44 32.11
N ILE A 97 -19.74 11.32 31.41
CA ILE A 97 -18.83 10.17 31.54
C ILE A 97 -18.00 10.39 32.80
N HIS A 98 -17.95 9.38 33.68
CA HIS A 98 -17.17 9.42 34.92
C HIS A 98 -16.17 8.28 34.94
N GLY A 99 -14.88 8.62 34.95
CA GLY A 99 -13.80 7.63 34.94
C GLY A 99 -13.40 7.18 33.53
N PRO A 100 -12.57 6.12 33.43
CA PRO A 100 -12.18 5.56 32.14
C PRO A 100 -13.37 4.90 31.44
N VAL A 101 -13.72 5.40 30.25
CA VAL A 101 -14.80 4.86 29.39
C VAL A 101 -14.69 3.35 29.16
N GLU A 102 -13.47 2.82 29.18
CA GLU A 102 -13.16 1.41 28.93
C GLU A 102 -13.67 0.46 30.01
N ALA A 103 -13.91 0.96 31.22
CA ALA A 103 -14.42 0.17 32.34
C ALA A 103 -15.94 -0.02 32.28
N ASP A 104 -16.64 0.78 31.49
CA ASP A 104 -18.09 0.70 31.39
C ASP A 104 -18.51 -0.55 30.61
N PRO A 105 -19.45 -1.37 31.12
CA PRO A 105 -19.92 -2.56 30.41
C PRO A 105 -20.60 -2.20 29.08
N GLU A 106 -21.19 -0.99 29.00
CA GLU A 106 -21.78 -0.46 27.77
C GLU A 106 -20.72 -0.28 26.66
N TYR A 107 -19.50 0.13 27.01
CA TYR A 107 -18.40 0.27 26.04
C TYR A 107 -17.97 -1.09 25.47
N GLN A 108 -17.92 -2.13 26.30
CA GLN A 108 -17.59 -3.49 25.85
C GLN A 108 -18.66 -4.00 24.87
N CYS A 109 -19.94 -3.78 25.19
CA CYS A 109 -21.05 -4.11 24.30
C CYS A 109 -20.92 -3.42 22.93
N ILE A 110 -20.53 -2.14 22.88
CA ILE A 110 -20.32 -1.39 21.63
C ILE A 110 -19.21 -2.02 20.78
N VAL A 111 -18.08 -2.38 21.40
CA VAL A 111 -16.95 -2.99 20.68
C VAL A 111 -17.33 -4.36 20.14
N GLU A 112 -18.00 -5.19 20.95
CA GLU A 112 -18.48 -6.51 20.53
C GLU A 112 -19.52 -6.43 19.41
N ALA A 113 -20.50 -5.53 19.52
CA ALA A 113 -21.51 -5.28 18.49
C ALA A 113 -20.87 -4.92 17.15
N ASN A 114 -19.86 -4.04 17.15
CA ASN A 114 -19.20 -3.64 15.91
C ASN A 114 -18.33 -4.75 15.29
N ASN A 115 -17.73 -5.63 16.10
CA ASN A 115 -17.06 -6.82 15.59
C ASN A 115 -18.06 -7.81 14.98
N LEU A 116 -19.19 -8.04 15.66
CA LEU A 116 -20.26 -8.89 15.15
C LEU A 116 -20.85 -8.35 13.85
N MET A 117 -20.99 -7.03 13.69
CA MET A 117 -21.44 -6.45 12.42
C MET A 117 -20.54 -6.82 11.23
N VAL A 118 -19.23 -6.89 11.43
CA VAL A 118 -18.29 -7.33 10.38
C VAL A 118 -18.43 -8.84 10.11
N GLU A 119 -18.67 -9.63 11.16
CA GLU A 119 -18.98 -11.06 11.00
C GLU A 119 -20.30 -11.28 10.25
N ILE A 120 -21.33 -10.48 10.52
CA ILE A 120 -22.61 -10.49 9.79
C ILE A 120 -22.37 -10.18 8.31
N ASP A 121 -21.59 -9.15 7.98
CA ASP A 121 -21.29 -8.81 6.57
C ASP A 121 -20.60 -9.98 5.85
N ASN A 122 -19.65 -10.65 6.51
CA ASN A 122 -18.99 -11.83 5.95
C ASN A 122 -19.95 -13.00 5.77
N GLU A 123 -20.88 -13.20 6.71
CA GLU A 123 -21.85 -14.28 6.62
C GLU A 123 -22.91 -14.02 5.53
N ILE A 124 -23.36 -12.78 5.36
CA ILE A 124 -24.25 -12.38 4.25
C ILE A 124 -23.57 -12.70 2.90
N ASN A 125 -22.26 -12.48 2.78
CA ASN A 125 -21.51 -12.88 1.58
C ASN A 125 -21.52 -14.40 1.35
N ILE A 126 -21.38 -15.19 2.43
CA ILE A 126 -21.43 -16.66 2.36
C ILE A 126 -22.85 -17.12 1.97
N ILE A 127 -23.89 -16.53 2.55
CA ILE A 127 -25.29 -16.84 2.24
C ILE A 127 -25.60 -16.48 0.79
N HIS A 128 -25.18 -15.30 0.31
CA HIS A 128 -25.32 -14.89 -1.08
C HIS A 128 -24.70 -15.90 -2.04
N LYS A 129 -23.46 -16.36 -1.75
CA LYS A 129 -22.81 -17.40 -2.55
C LYS A 129 -23.60 -18.72 -2.55
N TYR A 130 -24.09 -19.16 -1.39
CA TYR A 130 -24.89 -20.37 -1.27
C TYR A 130 -26.20 -20.30 -2.07
N VAL A 131 -26.96 -19.20 -1.93
CA VAL A 131 -28.22 -19.01 -2.67
C VAL A 131 -27.95 -18.93 -4.17
N ARG A 132 -26.90 -18.22 -4.58
CA ARG A 132 -26.51 -18.10 -5.98
C ARG A 132 -26.21 -19.46 -6.60
N ASP A 133 -25.41 -20.28 -5.93
CA ASP A 133 -24.99 -21.58 -6.49
C ASP A 133 -26.22 -22.51 -6.70
N ILE A 134 -27.23 -22.47 -5.82
CA ILE A 134 -28.47 -23.26 -5.97
C ILE A 134 -29.42 -22.63 -6.99
N TYR A 135 -29.65 -21.32 -6.91
CA TYR A 135 -30.62 -20.62 -7.74
C TYR A 135 -30.15 -20.44 -9.20
N SER A 136 -28.84 -20.57 -9.46
CA SER A 136 -28.28 -20.62 -10.81
C SER A 136 -28.93 -21.70 -11.70
N MET A 137 -29.43 -22.80 -11.12
CA MET A 137 -30.15 -23.85 -11.84
C MET A 137 -31.50 -23.39 -12.38
N ARG A 138 -32.11 -22.39 -11.73
CA ARG A 138 -33.42 -21.83 -12.08
C ARG A 138 -33.33 -20.59 -12.92
N PHE A 139 -32.44 -19.66 -12.56
CA PHE A 139 -32.29 -18.39 -13.25
C PHE A 139 -30.81 -17.96 -13.25
N PRO A 140 -29.99 -18.55 -14.15
CA PRO A 140 -28.55 -18.32 -14.18
C PRO A 140 -28.18 -16.87 -14.53
N GLU A 141 -29.00 -16.20 -15.34
CA GLU A 141 -28.72 -14.84 -15.79
C GLU A 141 -28.83 -13.80 -14.66
N LEU A 142 -29.55 -14.11 -13.56
CA LEU A 142 -29.83 -13.16 -12.48
C LEU A 142 -28.56 -12.62 -11.80
N GLU A 143 -27.49 -13.43 -11.72
CA GLU A 143 -26.20 -13.01 -11.15
C GLU A 143 -25.61 -11.81 -11.92
N SER A 144 -25.64 -11.86 -13.25
CA SER A 144 -25.09 -10.79 -14.08
C SER A 144 -25.97 -9.53 -14.07
N LEU A 145 -27.26 -9.69 -13.79
CA LEU A 145 -28.23 -8.58 -13.82
C LEU A 145 -28.21 -7.75 -12.54
N VAL A 146 -27.95 -8.39 -11.39
CA VAL A 146 -28.08 -7.78 -10.07
C VAL A 146 -26.77 -7.92 -9.31
N PRO A 147 -25.89 -6.90 -9.33
CA PRO A 147 -24.62 -6.95 -8.62
C PRO A 147 -24.77 -6.75 -7.09
N GLY A 148 -25.88 -6.15 -6.64
CA GLY A 148 -26.16 -5.91 -5.23
C GLY A 148 -26.53 -7.20 -4.50
N LEU A 149 -25.78 -7.56 -3.45
CA LEU A 149 -25.96 -8.84 -2.75
C LEU A 149 -27.31 -8.96 -2.05
N LEU A 150 -27.73 -7.92 -1.34
CA LEU A 150 -29.01 -7.90 -0.62
C LEU A 150 -30.18 -7.83 -1.60
N ASP A 151 -30.03 -7.08 -2.69
CA ASP A 151 -31.06 -6.97 -3.72
C ASP A 151 -31.25 -8.31 -4.42
N TYR A 152 -30.16 -9.02 -4.75
CA TYR A 152 -30.21 -10.37 -5.29
C TYR A 152 -31.03 -11.31 -4.40
N LEU A 153 -30.74 -11.34 -3.09
CA LEU A 153 -31.45 -12.20 -2.14
C LEU A 153 -32.95 -11.85 -2.02
N LYS A 154 -33.29 -10.55 -2.01
CA LYS A 154 -34.69 -10.10 -2.00
C LYS A 154 -35.43 -10.49 -3.28
N ILE A 155 -34.79 -10.39 -4.44
CA ILE A 155 -35.38 -10.78 -5.73
C ILE A 155 -35.64 -12.26 -5.78
N VAL A 156 -34.67 -13.08 -5.36
CA VAL A 156 -34.83 -14.53 -5.31
C VAL A 156 -36.01 -14.93 -4.42
N LEU A 157 -36.17 -14.25 -3.27
CA LEU A 157 -37.30 -14.46 -2.36
C LEU A 157 -38.64 -14.12 -3.02
N VAL A 158 -38.71 -13.01 -3.78
CA VAL A 158 -39.94 -12.59 -4.48
C VAL A 158 -40.24 -13.53 -5.65
N LEU A 159 -39.28 -13.82 -6.53
CA LEU A 159 -39.48 -14.61 -7.74
C LEU A 159 -39.75 -16.09 -7.47
N GLY A 160 -38.98 -16.73 -6.59
CA GLY A 160 -39.09 -18.16 -6.30
C GLY A 160 -39.04 -19.04 -7.56
N ASN A 161 -39.95 -20.01 -7.66
CA ASN A 161 -40.05 -20.86 -8.85
C ASN A 161 -40.86 -20.21 -9.99
N ASP A 162 -41.84 -19.35 -9.69
CA ASP A 162 -42.79 -18.81 -10.67
C ASP A 162 -42.33 -17.46 -11.25
N ILE A 163 -41.20 -17.48 -11.94
CA ILE A 163 -40.50 -16.28 -12.44
C ILE A 163 -41.40 -15.43 -13.36
N LEU A 164 -42.16 -16.05 -14.26
CA LEU A 164 -42.95 -15.35 -15.29
C LEU A 164 -44.15 -14.57 -14.75
N GLU A 165 -44.79 -15.08 -13.69
CA GLU A 165 -45.94 -14.41 -13.09
C GLU A 165 -45.48 -13.37 -12.08
N ARG A 166 -44.50 -13.71 -11.25
CA ARG A 166 -44.02 -12.82 -10.18
C ARG A 166 -43.16 -11.67 -10.68
N SER A 167 -42.50 -11.81 -11.83
CA SER A 167 -41.78 -10.69 -12.49
C SER A 167 -42.72 -9.58 -12.98
N LYS A 168 -44.01 -9.88 -13.22
CA LYS A 168 -45.03 -8.89 -13.59
C LYS A 168 -45.55 -8.10 -12.39
N GLN A 169 -45.25 -8.54 -11.17
CA GLN A 169 -45.67 -7.90 -9.93
C GLN A 169 -44.70 -6.76 -9.58
N THR A 170 -44.73 -5.72 -10.42
CA THR A 170 -43.79 -4.60 -10.36
C THR A 170 -43.82 -3.85 -9.03
N ASP A 171 -44.98 -3.79 -8.37
CA ASP A 171 -45.18 -3.06 -7.11
C ASP A 171 -44.24 -3.53 -5.98
N LEU A 172 -43.99 -4.85 -5.88
CA LEU A 172 -43.12 -5.41 -4.85
C LEU A 172 -41.64 -5.16 -5.16
N LEU A 173 -41.26 -5.31 -6.44
CA LEU A 173 -39.88 -5.14 -6.90
C LEU A 173 -39.44 -3.67 -6.91
N ALA A 174 -40.37 -2.75 -7.15
CA ALA A 174 -40.11 -1.30 -7.18
C ALA A 174 -39.64 -0.73 -5.83
N SER A 175 -39.85 -1.46 -4.73
CA SER A 175 -39.41 -1.02 -3.40
C SER A 175 -37.88 -1.02 -3.22
N PHE A 176 -37.15 -1.84 -3.99
CA PHE A 176 -35.69 -1.96 -3.86
C PHE A 176 -34.92 -2.00 -5.19
N LEU A 177 -35.60 -2.14 -6.35
CA LEU A 177 -34.97 -2.11 -7.68
C LEU A 177 -35.35 -0.87 -8.48
N THR A 178 -34.47 -0.48 -9.41
CA THR A 178 -34.80 0.54 -10.40
C THR A 178 -35.76 -0.01 -11.47
N PRO A 179 -36.63 0.82 -12.08
CA PRO A 179 -37.52 0.37 -13.14
C PRO A 179 -36.78 -0.27 -14.33
N ALA A 180 -35.59 0.24 -14.65
CA ALA A 180 -34.74 -0.33 -15.70
C ALA A 180 -34.33 -1.77 -15.40
N THR A 181 -33.84 -2.03 -14.17
CA THR A 181 -33.47 -3.38 -13.75
C THR A 181 -34.67 -4.34 -13.73
N ILE A 182 -35.86 -3.86 -13.34
CA ILE A 182 -37.08 -4.69 -13.36
C ILE A 182 -37.45 -5.09 -14.79
N MET A 183 -37.39 -4.17 -15.75
CA MET A 183 -37.66 -4.51 -17.15
C MET A 183 -36.67 -5.55 -17.67
N VAL A 184 -35.37 -5.37 -17.43
CA VAL A 184 -34.35 -6.33 -17.87
C VAL A 184 -34.58 -7.70 -17.24
N VAL A 185 -34.90 -7.75 -15.95
CA VAL A 185 -35.24 -9.01 -15.25
C VAL A 185 -36.50 -9.65 -15.83
N SER A 186 -37.54 -8.89 -16.17
CA SER A 186 -38.78 -9.42 -16.76
C SER A 186 -38.60 -9.96 -18.19
N VAL A 187 -37.79 -9.30 -19.01
CA VAL A 187 -37.46 -9.73 -20.37
C VAL A 187 -36.60 -10.99 -20.32
N THR A 188 -35.57 -11.00 -19.47
CA THR A 188 -34.70 -12.17 -19.31
C THR A 188 -35.45 -13.34 -18.67
N ALA A 189 -36.33 -13.08 -17.70
CA ALA A 189 -37.26 -14.06 -17.12
C ALA A 189 -38.13 -14.76 -18.18
N SER A 190 -38.50 -14.05 -19.25
CA SER A 190 -39.32 -14.59 -20.34
C SER A 190 -38.55 -15.56 -21.25
N THR A 191 -37.22 -15.48 -21.27
CA THR A 191 -36.34 -16.28 -22.14
C THR A 191 -35.36 -17.17 -21.37
N THR A 192 -35.56 -17.36 -20.06
CA THR A 192 -34.62 -18.13 -19.22
C THR A 192 -34.56 -19.59 -19.64
N GLN A 193 -33.35 -20.15 -19.68
CA GLN A 193 -33.12 -21.56 -20.00
C GLN A 193 -33.08 -22.46 -18.74
N GLY A 194 -33.36 -21.91 -17.56
CA GLY A 194 -33.26 -22.63 -16.30
C GLY A 194 -34.38 -23.65 -16.06
N SER A 195 -34.09 -24.62 -15.20
CA SER A 195 -35.00 -25.70 -14.82
C SER A 195 -35.75 -25.37 -13.52
N VAL A 196 -36.94 -25.95 -13.32
CA VAL A 196 -37.69 -25.76 -12.07
C VAL A 196 -36.99 -26.44 -10.90
N LEU A 197 -36.90 -25.75 -9.75
CA LEU A 197 -36.28 -26.31 -8.55
C LEU A 197 -37.24 -27.24 -7.83
N THR A 198 -36.69 -28.23 -7.15
CA THR A 198 -37.46 -29.09 -6.25
C THR A 198 -37.95 -28.31 -5.03
N GLN A 199 -39.06 -28.73 -4.43
CA GLN A 199 -39.64 -28.04 -3.27
C GLN A 199 -38.68 -27.96 -2.08
N SER A 200 -37.84 -28.99 -1.89
CA SER A 200 -36.82 -29.02 -0.83
C SER A 200 -35.67 -28.04 -1.10
N GLN A 201 -35.29 -27.80 -2.35
CA GLN A 201 -34.31 -26.77 -2.72
C GLN A 201 -34.88 -25.37 -2.55
N LEU A 202 -36.13 -25.16 -2.98
CA LEU A 202 -36.81 -23.87 -2.83
C LEU A 202 -36.95 -23.49 -1.35
N SER A 203 -37.37 -24.41 -0.48
CA SER A 203 -37.48 -24.11 0.96
C SER A 203 -36.14 -23.70 1.56
N ARG A 204 -35.04 -24.38 1.20
CA ARG A 204 -33.68 -24.01 1.64
C ARG A 204 -33.27 -22.61 1.18
N ILE A 205 -33.59 -22.25 -0.05
CA ILE A 205 -33.31 -20.90 -0.59
C ILE A 205 -34.12 -19.85 0.17
N VAL A 206 -35.41 -20.09 0.39
CA VAL A 206 -36.28 -19.18 1.14
C VAL A 206 -35.75 -19.00 2.57
N ASP A 207 -35.39 -20.09 3.26
CA ASP A 207 -34.81 -20.05 4.60
C ASP A 207 -33.47 -19.28 4.65
N ALA A 208 -32.64 -19.43 3.62
CA ALA A 208 -31.38 -18.69 3.51
C ALA A 208 -31.61 -17.19 3.24
N CYS A 209 -32.57 -16.85 2.38
CA CYS A 209 -32.91 -15.45 2.09
C CYS A 209 -33.52 -14.76 3.31
N THR A 210 -34.45 -15.42 4.03
CA THR A 210 -35.03 -14.87 5.27
C THR A 210 -33.95 -14.68 6.34
N MET A 211 -33.06 -15.66 6.51
CA MET A 211 -31.89 -15.54 7.39
C MET A 211 -31.02 -14.32 7.08
N ALA A 212 -30.73 -14.06 5.80
CA ALA A 212 -29.91 -12.90 5.43
C ALA A 212 -30.63 -11.56 5.68
N ILE A 213 -31.95 -11.50 5.45
CA ILE A 213 -32.74 -10.30 5.72
C ILE A 213 -32.77 -10.02 7.23
N GLU A 214 -33.04 -11.04 8.06
CA GLU A 214 -32.99 -10.90 9.52
C GLU A 214 -31.60 -10.44 10.01
N LEU A 215 -30.52 -11.03 9.49
CA LEU A 215 -29.15 -10.61 9.81
C LEU A 215 -28.89 -9.16 9.40
N GLN A 216 -29.43 -8.71 8.28
CA GLN A 216 -29.30 -7.34 7.83
C GLN A 216 -30.08 -6.36 8.74
N GLU A 217 -31.29 -6.71 9.15
CA GLU A 217 -32.08 -5.91 10.10
C GLU A 217 -31.34 -5.77 11.44
N MET A 218 -30.84 -6.89 11.95
CA MET A 218 -30.01 -6.95 13.15
C MET A 218 -28.74 -6.10 13.04
N ARG A 219 -28.09 -6.09 11.88
CA ARG A 219 -26.93 -5.23 11.63
C ARG A 219 -27.31 -3.74 11.65
N VAL A 220 -28.46 -3.38 11.09
CA VAL A 220 -28.94 -1.99 11.08
C VAL A 220 -29.26 -1.51 12.49
N THR A 221 -29.87 -2.35 13.34
CA THR A 221 -30.12 -1.99 14.75
C THR A 221 -28.82 -1.82 15.53
N MET A 222 -27.83 -2.71 15.35
CA MET A 222 -26.50 -2.57 15.94
C MET A 222 -25.80 -1.28 15.50
N LEU A 223 -25.85 -0.95 14.20
CA LEU A 223 -25.26 0.28 13.66
C LEU A 223 -25.86 1.54 14.29
N ALA A 224 -27.20 1.62 14.32
CA ALA A 224 -27.91 2.76 14.89
C ALA A 224 -27.57 2.95 16.38
N TYR A 225 -27.46 1.84 17.12
CA TYR A 225 -27.02 1.90 18.51
C TYR A 225 -25.58 2.41 18.65
N VAL A 226 -24.63 1.81 17.92
CA VAL A 226 -23.22 2.19 17.95
C VAL A 226 -23.04 3.66 17.55
N GLU A 227 -23.76 4.15 16.54
CA GLU A 227 -23.75 5.57 16.14
C GLU A 227 -24.22 6.48 17.27
N SER A 228 -25.34 6.14 17.91
CA SER A 228 -25.91 6.94 18.98
C SER A 228 -24.99 7.04 20.21
N ARG A 229 -24.29 5.96 20.56
CA ARG A 229 -23.40 5.91 21.73
C ARG A 229 -22.01 6.43 21.42
N MET A 230 -21.49 6.20 20.22
CA MET A 230 -20.19 6.72 19.80
C MET A 230 -20.20 8.24 19.66
N SER A 231 -21.34 8.84 19.26
CA SER A 231 -21.51 10.30 19.28
C SER A 231 -21.41 10.90 20.68
N PHE A 232 -21.66 10.11 21.73
CA PHE A 232 -21.52 10.55 23.12
C PHE A 232 -20.11 10.28 23.66
N ILE A 233 -19.53 9.12 23.34
CA ILE A 233 -18.22 8.68 23.82
C ILE A 233 -17.07 9.44 23.13
N ALA A 234 -17.12 9.52 21.80
CA ALA A 234 -16.04 10.07 20.98
C ALA A 234 -16.62 10.89 19.81
N PRO A 235 -17.22 12.05 20.09
CA PRO A 235 -17.87 12.89 19.08
C PRO A 235 -16.90 13.37 17.99
N ASN A 236 -15.68 13.79 18.36
CA ASN A 236 -14.78 14.40 17.39
C ASN A 236 -14.18 13.35 16.44
N THR A 237 -13.81 12.16 16.95
CA THR A 237 -13.30 11.06 16.12
C THR A 237 -14.36 10.43 15.24
N SER A 238 -15.60 10.30 15.73
CA SER A 238 -16.73 9.76 14.94
C SER A 238 -17.11 10.68 13.79
N ILE A 239 -17.10 12.00 13.97
CA ILE A 239 -17.30 12.96 12.87
C ILE A 239 -16.22 12.80 11.78
N LEU A 240 -14.97 12.54 12.16
CA LEU A 240 -13.86 12.46 11.20
C LEU A 240 -13.85 11.21 10.32
N VAL A 241 -14.12 10.02 10.88
CA VAL A 241 -13.95 8.74 10.18
C VAL A 241 -15.27 7.97 10.03
N GLY A 242 -16.30 8.36 10.78
CA GLY A 242 -17.56 7.63 10.98
C GLY A 242 -17.58 6.86 12.31
N ALA A 243 -18.77 6.61 12.85
CA ALA A 243 -18.93 5.92 14.13
C ALA A 243 -18.44 4.46 14.08
N SER A 244 -18.75 3.72 13.02
CA SER A 244 -18.32 2.31 12.90
C SER A 244 -16.80 2.17 12.84
N THR A 245 -16.11 3.02 12.08
CA THR A 245 -14.64 3.01 11.96
C THR A 245 -13.98 3.50 13.24
N ALA A 246 -14.53 4.52 13.91
CA ALA A 246 -14.08 4.97 15.22
C ALA A 246 -14.18 3.85 16.27
N ALA A 247 -15.32 3.15 16.32
CA ALA A 247 -15.51 1.98 17.17
C ALA A 247 -14.49 0.86 16.87
N LYS A 248 -14.13 0.61 15.59
CA LYS A 248 -13.10 -0.38 15.22
C LYS A 248 -11.71 0.04 15.71
N LEU A 249 -11.37 1.31 15.56
CA LEU A 249 -10.09 1.86 16.02
C LEU A 249 -9.97 1.78 17.53
N MET A 250 -11.02 2.16 18.26
CA MET A 250 -11.06 2.08 19.72
C MET A 250 -11.02 0.63 20.22
N GLY A 251 -11.83 -0.27 19.62
CA GLY A 251 -11.85 -1.69 19.97
C GLY A 251 -10.49 -2.35 19.78
N HIS A 252 -9.83 -2.11 18.64
CA HIS A 252 -8.51 -2.68 18.36
C HIS A 252 -7.38 -2.00 19.16
N ALA A 253 -7.52 -0.71 19.50
CA ALA A 253 -6.56 -0.04 20.38
C ALA A 253 -6.66 -0.52 21.83
N GLY A 254 -7.79 -1.12 22.22
CA GLY A 254 -8.09 -1.50 23.59
C GLY A 254 -8.74 -0.38 24.39
N GLY A 255 -9.34 0.61 23.72
CA GLY A 255 -9.97 1.76 24.37
C GLY A 255 -9.58 3.13 23.85
N LEU A 256 -10.31 4.15 24.30
CA LEU A 256 -10.00 5.55 23.97
C LEU A 256 -8.67 5.99 24.59
N THR A 257 -8.39 5.60 25.84
CA THR A 257 -7.14 5.97 26.53
C THR A 257 -5.92 5.34 25.90
N ALA A 258 -6.07 4.11 25.38
CA ALA A 258 -5.01 3.44 24.65
C ALA A 258 -4.81 4.09 23.27
N LEU A 259 -5.90 4.43 22.57
CA LEU A 259 -5.86 5.10 21.27
C LEU A 259 -5.14 6.45 21.32
N THR A 260 -5.32 7.26 22.36
CA THR A 260 -4.64 8.57 22.49
C THR A 260 -3.13 8.47 22.70
N LYS A 261 -2.67 7.38 23.34
CA LYS A 261 -1.26 7.06 23.55
C LYS A 261 -0.58 6.56 22.27
N MET A 262 -1.35 6.07 21.30
CA MET A 262 -0.80 5.61 20.03
C MET A 262 -0.34 6.79 19.16
N PRO A 263 0.84 6.70 18.52
CA PRO A 263 1.23 7.67 17.51
C PRO A 263 0.41 7.46 16.23
N SER A 264 0.26 8.51 15.42
CA SER A 264 -0.55 8.48 14.20
C SER A 264 -0.08 7.45 13.16
N CYS A 265 1.22 7.14 13.11
CA CYS A 265 1.76 6.09 12.24
C CYS A 265 1.26 4.69 12.60
N ASN A 266 1.00 4.42 13.89
CA ASN A 266 0.42 3.16 14.34
C ASN A 266 -1.08 3.13 14.05
N ILE A 267 -1.79 4.25 14.29
CA ILE A 267 -3.23 4.40 14.01
C ILE A 267 -3.55 4.11 12.54
N LEU A 268 -2.68 4.55 11.62
CA LEU A 268 -2.81 4.27 10.18
C LEU A 268 -2.90 2.76 9.85
N VAL A 269 -2.15 1.94 10.58
CA VAL A 269 -1.97 0.50 10.31
C VAL A 269 -2.87 -0.35 11.20
N LEU A 270 -3.68 0.25 12.09
CA LEU A 270 -4.65 -0.49 12.89
C LEU A 270 -5.65 -1.23 12.00
N GLY A 271 -5.86 -2.52 12.28
CA GLY A 271 -6.70 -3.40 11.47
C GLY A 271 -6.03 -3.95 10.20
N ALA A 272 -4.75 -3.66 9.94
CA ALA A 272 -4.04 -4.22 8.79
C ALA A 272 -3.84 -5.73 8.95
N GLN A 273 -4.46 -6.52 8.07
CA GLN A 273 -4.29 -7.97 8.05
C GLN A 273 -2.99 -8.33 7.30
N LYS A 274 -2.08 -9.02 7.97
CA LYS A 274 -0.93 -9.66 7.30
C LYS A 274 -1.43 -10.89 6.54
N ARG A 275 -1.79 -10.72 5.27
CA ARG A 275 -2.04 -11.85 4.39
C ARG A 275 -0.71 -12.32 3.79
N LEU A 276 -0.36 -13.57 4.07
CA LEU A 276 0.76 -14.24 3.41
C LEU A 276 0.41 -14.36 1.92
N LEU A 277 1.25 -13.80 1.04
CA LEU A 277 1.13 -13.96 -0.41
C LEU A 277 1.24 -15.46 -0.73
N SER A 278 0.11 -16.09 -1.01
CA SER A 278 0.05 -17.46 -1.49
C SER A 278 -0.10 -17.41 -3.02
N GLY A 279 0.96 -17.73 -3.76
CA GLY A 279 0.91 -17.94 -5.22
C GLY A 279 1.48 -16.80 -6.11
N PHE A 280 1.19 -16.91 -7.40
CA PHE A 280 1.62 -16.04 -8.52
C PHE A 280 0.74 -14.77 -8.72
N SER A 281 -0.14 -14.45 -7.76
CA SER A 281 -1.08 -13.32 -7.91
C SER A 281 -0.39 -11.97 -7.70
N ASN A 282 -0.43 -11.10 -8.70
CA ASN A 282 0.02 -9.69 -8.62
C ASN A 282 -0.92 -8.79 -7.81
N THR A 283 -2.08 -9.29 -7.34
CA THR A 283 -2.97 -8.59 -6.42
C THR A 283 -2.35 -8.57 -5.02
N SER A 284 -1.27 -7.80 -4.87
CA SER A 284 -0.63 -7.57 -3.59
C SER A 284 -1.58 -6.80 -2.68
N VAL A 285 -1.81 -7.30 -1.46
CA VAL A 285 -2.48 -6.49 -0.43
C VAL A 285 -1.64 -5.24 -0.24
N LEU A 286 -2.26 -4.08 -0.47
CA LEU A 286 -1.60 -2.79 -0.35
C LEU A 286 -1.00 -2.68 1.07
N PRO A 287 0.31 -2.44 1.21
CA PRO A 287 0.92 -2.28 2.53
C PRO A 287 0.34 -1.05 3.23
N HIS A 288 0.32 -1.06 4.56
CA HIS A 288 -0.19 0.05 5.39
C HIS A 288 -1.67 0.41 5.16
N THR A 289 -2.48 -0.59 4.79
CA THR A 289 -3.94 -0.44 4.69
C THR A 289 -4.63 -1.01 5.93
N GLY A 290 -5.20 -0.11 6.74
CA GLY A 290 -5.96 -0.43 7.95
C GLY A 290 -7.38 0.10 7.90
N TYR A 291 -8.05 0.18 9.06
CA TYR A 291 -9.42 0.70 9.15
C TYR A 291 -9.56 2.13 8.63
N VAL A 292 -8.55 2.98 8.85
CA VAL A 292 -8.54 4.36 8.33
C VAL A 292 -8.52 4.39 6.80
N PHE A 293 -7.76 3.48 6.16
CA PHE A 293 -7.73 3.41 4.69
C PHE A 293 -9.07 2.95 4.11
N ASN A 294 -9.75 2.02 4.77
CA ASN A 294 -11.05 1.50 4.35
C ASN A 294 -12.23 2.40 4.75
N SER A 295 -11.97 3.56 5.36
CA SER A 295 -13.01 4.53 5.68
C SER A 295 -13.61 5.15 4.41
N GLU A 296 -14.90 5.49 4.48
CA GLU A 296 -15.63 6.03 3.33
C GLU A 296 -14.99 7.33 2.81
N ILE A 297 -14.54 8.20 3.72
CA ILE A 297 -13.88 9.47 3.39
C ILE A 297 -12.58 9.29 2.57
N VAL A 298 -11.83 8.20 2.79
CA VAL A 298 -10.65 7.87 1.99
C VAL A 298 -11.04 7.20 0.67
N GLN A 299 -12.02 6.30 0.69
CA GLN A 299 -12.42 5.53 -0.49
C GLN A 299 -13.08 6.38 -1.58
N LYS A 300 -13.68 7.52 -1.21
CA LYS A 300 -14.21 8.53 -2.14
C LYS A 300 -13.13 9.18 -3.03
N LEU A 301 -11.86 9.16 -2.61
CA LEU A 301 -10.75 9.78 -3.35
C LEU A 301 -10.21 8.86 -4.47
N PRO A 302 -9.56 9.44 -5.49
CA PRO A 302 -8.83 8.65 -6.50
C PRO A 302 -7.70 7.83 -5.85
N PRO A 303 -7.40 6.62 -6.38
CA PRO A 303 -6.51 5.65 -5.74
C PRO A 303 -5.13 6.22 -5.39
N ASP A 304 -4.58 7.08 -6.24
CA ASP A 304 -3.25 7.70 -6.05
C ASP A 304 -3.17 8.57 -4.80
N LEU A 305 -4.28 9.23 -4.44
CA LEU A 305 -4.35 10.12 -3.28
C LEU A 305 -4.73 9.39 -2.00
N ARG A 306 -5.29 8.17 -2.06
CA ARG A 306 -5.82 7.45 -0.89
C ARG A 306 -4.79 7.25 0.22
N LEU A 307 -3.54 6.89 -0.14
CA LEU A 307 -2.48 6.66 0.86
C LEU A 307 -2.01 7.97 1.52
N LYS A 308 -2.01 9.07 0.76
CA LYS A 308 -1.70 10.41 1.27
C LYS A 308 -2.81 10.90 2.20
N ALA A 309 -4.06 10.66 1.82
CA ALA A 309 -5.25 10.97 2.62
C ALA A 309 -5.32 10.16 3.91
N ALA A 310 -5.12 8.85 3.86
CA ALA A 310 -5.14 7.98 5.04
C ALA A 310 -4.10 8.43 6.09
N ARG A 311 -2.89 8.81 5.66
CA ARG A 311 -1.87 9.39 6.56
C ARG A 311 -2.33 10.68 7.22
N LEU A 312 -2.97 11.55 6.43
CA LEU A 312 -3.47 12.83 6.93
C LEU A 312 -4.61 12.64 7.92
N ILE A 313 -5.57 11.76 7.63
CA ILE A 313 -6.69 11.44 8.52
C ILE A 313 -6.16 10.79 9.79
N ALA A 314 -5.25 9.81 9.72
CA ALA A 314 -4.68 9.19 10.92
C ALA A 314 -4.02 10.22 11.85
N ASN A 315 -3.37 11.25 11.30
CA ASN A 315 -2.83 12.36 12.08
C ASN A 315 -3.93 13.17 12.77
N LYS A 316 -5.03 13.48 12.07
CA LYS A 316 -6.14 14.25 12.63
C LYS A 316 -6.97 13.46 13.64
N VAL A 317 -7.15 12.16 13.41
CA VAL A 317 -7.79 11.23 14.34
C VAL A 317 -7.01 11.14 15.64
N ALA A 318 -5.68 11.09 15.59
CA ALA A 318 -4.86 11.09 16.80
C ALA A 318 -5.07 12.36 17.66
N LEU A 319 -5.28 13.51 17.00
CA LEU A 319 -5.58 14.78 17.69
C LEU A 319 -7.01 14.78 18.25
N ALA A 320 -8.00 14.39 17.45
CA ALA A 320 -9.39 14.32 17.86
C ALA A 320 -9.61 13.34 19.02
N ALA A 321 -8.95 12.17 18.99
CA ALA A 321 -9.04 11.17 20.07
C ALA A 321 -8.53 11.74 21.40
N ARG A 322 -7.50 12.59 21.37
CA ARG A 322 -6.97 13.26 22.57
C ARG A 322 -7.96 14.28 23.13
N VAL A 323 -8.62 15.02 22.25
CA VAL A 323 -9.68 15.97 22.65
C VAL A 323 -10.88 15.23 23.23
N ASP A 324 -11.29 14.12 22.61
CA ASP A 324 -12.38 13.26 23.07
C ASP A 324 -12.09 12.70 24.47
N LEU A 325 -10.84 12.29 24.75
CA LEU A 325 -10.46 11.76 26.07
C LEU A 325 -10.57 12.78 27.20
N PHE A 326 -10.26 14.05 26.95
CA PHE A 326 -10.40 15.12 27.95
C PHE A 326 -11.82 15.71 28.01
N HIS A 327 -12.73 15.26 27.14
CA HIS A 327 -14.11 15.75 27.04
C HIS A 327 -14.21 17.28 26.91
N GLU A 328 -13.23 17.93 26.28
CA GLU A 328 -13.18 19.41 26.15
C GLU A 328 -14.22 19.94 25.17
N SER A 329 -14.57 19.17 24.14
CA SER A 329 -15.57 19.53 23.13
C SER A 329 -16.58 18.41 22.90
N PRO A 330 -17.58 18.25 23.80
CA PRO A 330 -18.64 17.26 23.67
C PRO A 330 -19.55 17.55 22.47
N ASP A 331 -19.64 18.81 22.03
CA ASP A 331 -20.46 19.23 20.89
C ASP A 331 -19.86 18.81 19.52
N GLY A 332 -18.65 18.27 19.48
CA GLY A 332 -18.02 17.82 18.22
C GLY A 332 -17.41 18.92 17.34
N HIS A 333 -17.49 20.19 17.74
CA HIS A 333 -17.02 21.33 16.94
C HIS A 333 -15.51 21.29 16.58
N VAL A 334 -14.68 20.64 17.41
CA VAL A 334 -13.25 20.43 17.06
C VAL A 334 -13.12 19.41 15.92
N GLY A 335 -13.89 18.33 15.95
CA GLY A 335 -13.99 17.34 14.88
C GLY A 335 -14.43 17.97 13.56
N GLU A 336 -15.45 18.83 13.57
CA GLU A 336 -15.92 19.56 12.38
C GLU A 336 -14.84 20.47 11.79
N LYS A 337 -14.13 21.24 12.62
CA LYS A 337 -13.01 22.06 12.15
C LYS A 337 -11.93 21.24 11.49
N LEU A 338 -11.57 20.11 12.10
CA LEU A 338 -10.57 19.20 11.58
C LEU A 338 -11.02 18.56 10.26
N LEU A 339 -12.31 18.22 10.14
CA LEU A 339 -12.91 17.69 8.93
C LEU A 339 -12.85 18.72 7.79
N LEU A 340 -13.23 19.98 8.05
CA LEU A 340 -13.10 21.07 7.07
C LEU A 340 -11.66 21.28 6.61
N GLU A 341 -10.67 21.14 7.50
CA GLU A 341 -9.26 21.19 7.10
C GLU A 341 -8.84 20.01 6.22
N ILE A 342 -9.43 18.83 6.43
CA ILE A 342 -9.18 17.63 5.61
C ILE A 342 -9.78 17.84 4.22
N GLU A 343 -11.04 18.23 4.14
CA GLU A 343 -11.75 18.48 2.87
C GLU A 343 -11.04 19.53 2.03
N ARG A 344 -10.68 20.68 2.62
CA ARG A 344 -9.90 21.72 1.90
C ARG A 344 -8.58 21.21 1.32
N LYS A 345 -7.93 20.24 1.98
CA LYS A 345 -6.69 19.64 1.47
C LYS A 345 -6.97 18.61 0.38
N PHE A 346 -8.08 17.90 0.45
CA PHE A 346 -8.50 16.97 -0.58
C PHE A 346 -8.85 17.71 -1.87
N ASP A 347 -9.59 18.82 -1.76
CA ASP A 347 -9.91 19.68 -2.90
C ASP A 347 -8.63 20.23 -3.52
N LYS A 348 -7.73 20.78 -2.70
CA LYS A 348 -6.43 21.27 -3.16
C LYS A 348 -5.54 20.21 -3.83
N TRP A 349 -5.67 18.93 -3.46
CA TRP A 349 -4.91 17.86 -4.12
C TRP A 349 -5.54 17.40 -5.43
N GLN A 350 -6.84 17.64 -5.61
CA GLN A 350 -7.55 17.34 -6.85
C GLN A 350 -7.46 18.50 -7.86
N GLU A 351 -7.17 19.71 -7.39
CA GLU A 351 -6.84 20.84 -8.25
C GLU A 351 -5.62 20.50 -9.13
N PRO A 352 -5.77 20.53 -10.48
CA PRO A 352 -4.63 20.30 -11.36
C PRO A 352 -3.62 21.45 -11.20
N PRO A 353 -2.32 21.18 -11.35
CA PRO A 353 -1.32 22.24 -11.33
C PRO A 353 -1.62 23.25 -12.45
N PRO A 354 -1.39 24.56 -12.22
CA PRO A 354 -1.57 25.54 -13.28
C PRO A 354 -0.64 25.20 -14.44
N VAL A 355 -1.17 25.31 -15.67
CA VAL A 355 -0.42 25.00 -16.89
C VAL A 355 0.84 25.85 -16.93
N LYS A 356 2.01 25.20 -16.98
CA LYS A 356 3.29 25.89 -17.12
C LYS A 356 3.30 26.65 -18.44
N ALA A 357 3.56 27.96 -18.39
CA ALA A 357 3.75 28.74 -19.60
C ALA A 357 4.97 28.22 -20.36
N ILE A 358 4.84 28.10 -21.70
CA ILE A 358 5.94 27.67 -22.56
C ILE A 358 7.06 28.72 -22.44
N LYS A 359 8.15 28.35 -21.74
CA LYS A 359 9.33 29.21 -21.63
C LYS A 359 9.97 29.30 -23.00
N ALA A 360 9.95 30.50 -23.60
CA ALA A 360 10.62 30.74 -24.87
C ALA A 360 12.10 30.37 -24.75
N LEU A 361 12.64 29.73 -25.79
CA LEU A 361 14.07 29.45 -25.86
C LEU A 361 14.85 30.77 -25.72
N PRO A 362 16.02 30.74 -25.06
CA PRO A 362 16.88 31.91 -25.04
C PRO A 362 17.18 32.33 -26.49
N ALA A 363 17.19 33.64 -26.74
CA ALA A 363 17.50 34.17 -28.06
C ALA A 363 18.83 33.56 -28.55
N PRO A 364 18.93 33.16 -29.84
CA PRO A 364 20.14 32.60 -30.43
C PRO A 364 21.18 33.69 -30.62
N ILE A 365 21.73 34.16 -29.50
CA ILE A 365 22.85 35.09 -29.43
C ILE A 365 24.05 34.21 -29.11
N ASP A 366 25.12 34.34 -29.88
CA ASP A 366 26.39 33.68 -29.62
C ASP A 366 27.26 34.59 -28.71
N PRO A 367 27.18 34.46 -27.37
CA PRO A 367 28.06 35.23 -26.52
C PRO A 367 29.51 34.79 -26.72
N PRO A 368 30.48 35.70 -26.54
CA PRO A 368 31.89 35.34 -26.64
C PRO A 368 32.24 34.20 -25.68
N ALA A 369 32.91 33.17 -26.21
CA ALA A 369 33.22 31.95 -25.46
C ALA A 369 34.07 32.24 -24.21
N LYS A 370 33.63 31.73 -23.06
CA LYS A 370 34.36 31.86 -21.78
C LYS A 370 35.63 31.00 -21.81
N LYS A 371 36.80 31.61 -21.92
CA LYS A 371 38.10 30.93 -21.86
C LYS A 371 38.49 30.66 -20.40
N ARG A 372 38.13 29.49 -19.86
CA ARG A 372 38.50 29.06 -18.49
C ARG A 372 39.49 27.91 -18.55
N GLY A 373 40.65 28.05 -17.88
CA GLY A 373 41.73 27.04 -17.86
C GLY A 373 41.75 26.11 -16.64
N GLY A 374 40.77 26.19 -15.75
CA GLY A 374 40.80 25.50 -14.45
C GLY A 374 40.73 23.97 -14.53
N ARG A 375 41.28 23.28 -13.52
CA ARG A 375 41.31 21.80 -13.43
C ARG A 375 39.93 21.14 -13.58
N ARG A 376 38.89 21.72 -12.98
CA ARG A 376 37.50 21.22 -13.11
C ARG A 376 36.98 21.33 -14.55
N TYR A 377 37.21 22.48 -15.19
CA TYR A 377 36.81 22.72 -16.58
C TYR A 377 37.59 21.82 -17.56
N ARG A 378 38.89 21.63 -17.33
CA ARG A 378 39.72 20.69 -18.12
C ARG A 378 39.20 19.26 -18.03
N LYS A 379 38.88 18.78 -16.82
CA LYS A 379 38.25 17.45 -16.62
C LYS A 379 36.88 17.34 -17.29
N MET A 380 36.07 18.39 -17.25
CA MET A 380 34.76 18.40 -17.93
C MET A 380 34.92 18.36 -19.45
N LYS A 381 35.88 19.12 -20.01
CA LYS A 381 36.21 19.11 -21.44
C LYS A 381 36.83 17.78 -21.89
N GLU A 382 37.63 17.13 -21.05
CA GLU A 382 38.13 15.77 -21.30
C GLU A 382 36.99 14.74 -21.32
N ARG A 383 35.99 14.88 -20.46
CA ARG A 383 34.84 13.97 -20.37
C ARG A 383 33.87 14.11 -21.55
N LEU A 384 33.56 15.35 -21.96
CA LEU A 384 32.60 15.63 -23.03
C LEU A 384 33.25 15.72 -24.41
N GLY A 385 34.56 15.95 -24.46
CA GLY A 385 35.30 16.08 -25.70
C GLY A 385 35.55 14.74 -26.37
N MET A 386 35.77 14.78 -27.69
CA MET A 386 36.15 13.61 -28.47
C MET A 386 37.48 13.03 -27.94
N SER A 387 37.45 11.75 -27.58
CA SER A 387 38.65 11.01 -27.14
C SER A 387 39.69 10.95 -28.26
N GLU A 388 40.96 10.73 -27.90
CA GLU A 388 42.02 10.60 -28.90
C GLU A 388 41.81 9.39 -29.82
N LEU A 389 41.28 8.28 -29.27
CA LEU A 389 40.88 7.10 -30.04
C LEU A 389 39.79 7.44 -31.06
N ARG A 390 38.76 8.22 -30.67
CA ARG A 390 37.73 8.64 -31.62
C ARG A 390 38.27 9.65 -32.64
N ARG A 391 39.20 10.53 -32.26
CA ARG A 391 39.89 11.43 -33.19
C ARG A 391 40.75 10.68 -34.21
N SER A 392 41.38 9.57 -33.84
CA SER A 392 42.09 8.72 -34.81
C SER A 392 41.13 7.92 -35.68
N ALA A 393 40.01 7.45 -35.14
CA ALA A 393 38.98 6.79 -35.94
C ALA A 393 38.37 7.73 -36.99
N ASN A 394 38.20 9.02 -36.65
CA ASN A 394 37.71 10.03 -37.58
C ASN A 394 38.75 10.49 -38.64
N ARG A 395 40.01 10.02 -38.57
CA ARG A 395 41.02 10.30 -39.59
C ARG A 395 40.96 9.20 -40.65
N ILE A 396 40.86 9.60 -41.91
CA ILE A 396 40.82 8.68 -43.05
C ILE A 396 42.05 8.96 -43.90
N GLN A 397 42.75 7.91 -44.31
CA GLN A 397 43.88 8.02 -45.22
C GLN A 397 43.36 8.05 -46.65
N PHE A 398 43.72 9.09 -47.38
CA PHE A 398 43.25 9.24 -48.76
C PHE A 398 43.94 8.21 -49.66
N GLY A 399 43.15 7.45 -50.43
CA GLY A 399 43.64 6.46 -51.38
C GLY A 399 43.88 5.04 -50.83
N GLU A 400 43.63 4.80 -49.53
CA GLU A 400 43.72 3.47 -48.92
C GLU A 400 42.33 2.99 -48.47
N ILE A 401 42.05 1.70 -48.68
CA ILE A 401 40.81 1.08 -48.23
C ILE A 401 40.88 0.90 -46.71
N THR A 402 39.89 1.42 -45.99
CA THR A 402 39.83 1.31 -44.53
C THR A 402 39.16 0.02 -44.08
N ASP A 403 39.64 -0.56 -42.97
CA ASP A 403 38.96 -1.66 -42.32
C ASP A 403 37.66 -1.18 -41.67
N ASP A 404 36.53 -1.69 -42.16
CA ASP A 404 35.22 -1.46 -41.57
C ASP A 404 34.91 -2.59 -40.57
N ALA A 405 34.58 -2.22 -39.34
CA ALA A 405 34.06 -3.18 -38.38
C ALA A 405 32.54 -3.27 -38.54
N TYR A 406 32.07 -4.46 -38.91
CA TYR A 406 30.65 -4.74 -39.00
C TYR A 406 30.11 -5.14 -37.63
N GLN A 407 29.17 -4.36 -37.10
CA GLN A 407 28.37 -4.75 -35.94
C GLN A 407 26.90 -4.74 -36.31
N SER A 408 26.34 -5.95 -36.44
CA SER A 408 24.94 -6.33 -36.69
C SER A 408 24.22 -5.68 -37.89
N ASP A 409 24.25 -4.35 -38.08
CA ASP A 409 23.57 -3.66 -39.19
C ASP A 409 24.12 -2.25 -39.52
N LEU A 410 25.06 -1.70 -38.73
CA LEU A 410 25.82 -0.50 -39.11
C LEU A 410 27.31 -0.84 -39.19
N GLY A 411 27.89 -0.65 -40.39
CA GLY A 411 29.34 -0.62 -40.56
C GLY A 411 29.90 0.67 -39.97
N PHE A 412 30.90 0.58 -39.10
CA PHE A 412 31.67 1.75 -38.69
C PHE A 412 33.12 1.62 -39.17
N SER A 413 33.57 2.63 -39.89
CA SER A 413 34.97 2.71 -40.32
C SER A 413 35.86 2.97 -39.11
N LEU A 414 36.89 2.15 -38.97
CA LEU A 414 37.94 2.38 -37.98
C LEU A 414 38.91 3.47 -38.44
N GLY A 415 38.79 3.97 -39.67
CA GLY A 415 39.69 4.98 -40.24
C GLY A 415 41.16 4.58 -40.07
N SER A 416 41.97 5.53 -39.62
CA SER A 416 43.40 5.30 -39.38
C SER A 416 43.70 4.48 -38.11
N LEU A 417 42.70 4.02 -37.36
CA LEU A 417 42.88 3.15 -36.19
C LEU A 417 43.06 1.68 -36.60
N GLY A 418 42.42 1.26 -37.70
CA GLY A 418 42.52 -0.09 -38.26
C GLY A 418 43.85 -0.34 -39.00
N GLN A 419 44.38 0.69 -39.65
CA GLN A 419 45.64 0.67 -40.42
C GLN A 419 46.89 0.64 -39.50
N ARG A 420 47.10 -0.50 -38.81
CA ARG A 420 48.26 -0.71 -37.93
C ARG A 420 49.52 -1.03 -38.76
N GLY A 421 50.49 -0.12 -38.74
CA GLY A 421 51.86 -0.37 -39.22
C GLY A 421 52.33 0.49 -40.40
N VAL A 422 51.44 1.15 -41.14
CA VAL A 422 51.80 1.95 -42.33
C VAL A 422 52.20 3.39 -41.96
N ALA A 423 51.62 3.96 -40.89
CA ALA A 423 51.73 5.38 -40.55
C ALA A 423 52.74 5.74 -39.42
N GLY A 424 53.79 4.93 -39.19
CA GLY A 424 54.93 5.28 -38.33
C GLY A 424 54.65 5.50 -36.82
N ARG A 425 53.42 5.27 -36.33
CA ARG A 425 53.07 5.34 -34.89
C ARG A 425 53.15 3.96 -34.24
N LEU A 426 54.16 3.75 -33.40
CA LEU A 426 54.43 2.48 -32.69
C LEU A 426 53.43 2.13 -31.55
N ARG A 427 52.57 3.07 -31.14
CA ARG A 427 51.61 2.86 -30.04
C ARG A 427 50.20 3.29 -30.45
N ALA A 428 49.25 2.36 -30.30
CA ALA A 428 47.83 2.65 -30.50
C ALA A 428 47.32 3.62 -29.41
N PRO A 429 46.38 4.53 -29.73
CA PRO A 429 45.75 5.39 -28.73
C PRO A 429 44.98 4.53 -27.73
N GLN A 430 45.25 4.71 -26.44
CA GLN A 430 44.59 3.96 -25.38
C GLN A 430 43.19 4.52 -25.11
N ALA A 431 42.24 3.63 -24.76
CA ALA A 431 40.92 4.04 -24.32
C ALA A 431 41.03 4.78 -22.97
N ASP A 432 40.53 6.01 -22.89
CA ASP A 432 40.63 6.82 -21.68
C ASP A 432 39.63 6.31 -20.62
N SER A 433 40.12 5.93 -19.44
CA SER A 433 39.29 5.53 -18.30
C SER A 433 38.30 6.61 -17.85
N LYS A 434 38.57 7.87 -18.18
CA LYS A 434 37.75 9.03 -17.81
C LYS A 434 36.48 9.17 -18.66
N THR A 435 36.43 8.56 -19.84
CA THR A 435 35.24 8.57 -20.72
C THR A 435 34.28 7.43 -20.42
N LYS A 436 34.57 6.60 -19.41
CA LYS A 436 33.63 5.57 -18.93
C LYS A 436 32.35 6.22 -18.43
N ALA A 437 31.21 5.69 -18.86
CA ALA A 437 29.91 6.11 -18.40
C ALA A 437 29.84 6.01 -16.86
N ARG A 438 29.38 7.08 -16.22
CA ARG A 438 29.18 7.12 -14.78
C ARG A 438 27.70 7.23 -14.49
N VAL A 439 27.27 6.52 -13.47
CA VAL A 439 25.90 6.56 -12.94
C VAL A 439 25.61 7.96 -12.38
N SER A 440 24.38 8.47 -12.53
CA SER A 440 23.96 9.75 -11.95
C SER A 440 23.99 9.71 -10.42
N LYS A 441 24.13 10.86 -9.75
CA LYS A 441 24.13 10.92 -8.28
C LYS A 441 22.83 10.34 -7.68
N ALA A 442 21.70 10.61 -8.32
CA ALA A 442 20.40 10.07 -7.92
C ALA A 442 20.35 8.54 -8.05
N LEU A 443 20.84 7.99 -9.17
CA LEU A 443 20.88 6.55 -9.37
C LEU A 443 21.93 5.88 -8.47
N GLN A 444 23.06 6.51 -8.18
CA GLN A 444 24.03 6.04 -7.18
C GLN A 444 23.40 5.96 -5.79
N GLN A 445 22.62 6.97 -5.39
CA GLN A 445 21.91 6.96 -4.12
C GLN A 445 20.84 5.86 -4.08
N LYS A 446 20.08 5.67 -5.17
CA LYS A 446 19.12 4.57 -5.29
C LYS A 446 19.82 3.21 -5.15
N LEU A 447 20.88 2.98 -5.93
CA LEU A 447 21.65 1.73 -5.89
C LEU A 447 22.29 1.49 -4.51
N SER A 448 22.77 2.53 -3.83
CA SER A 448 23.30 2.39 -2.47
C SER A 448 22.24 2.00 -1.44
N LYS A 449 20.97 2.39 -1.63
CA LYS A 449 19.85 2.06 -0.74
C LYS A 449 19.33 0.64 -0.96
N PHE A 450 19.42 0.11 -2.17
CA PHE A 450 18.92 -1.24 -2.52
C PHE A 450 19.91 -2.38 -2.24
N GLY A 451 21.13 -2.08 -1.80
CA GLY A 451 22.17 -3.07 -1.50
C GLY A 451 23.41 -2.80 -2.36
N GLY A 452 24.54 -2.57 -1.69
CA GLY A 452 25.77 -2.01 -2.24
C GLY A 452 26.42 -2.76 -3.41
N MET A 453 25.82 -2.70 -4.59
CA MET A 453 26.49 -3.01 -5.85
C MET A 453 27.24 -1.76 -6.31
N SER A 454 28.33 -1.44 -5.62
CA SER A 454 29.26 -0.42 -6.07
C SER A 454 29.96 -0.94 -7.33
N THR A 455 29.95 -0.16 -8.40
CA THR A 455 30.56 -0.48 -9.69
C THR A 455 32.09 -0.33 -9.68
N MET A 456 32.77 -0.74 -8.60
CA MET A 456 34.23 -0.71 -8.47
C MET A 456 34.75 -2.11 -8.16
N PRO A 457 35.57 -2.73 -9.03
CA PRO A 457 36.24 -3.98 -8.73
C PRO A 457 37.58 -3.64 -8.06
N THR A 458 37.59 -3.27 -6.78
CA THR A 458 38.77 -3.36 -5.89
C THR A 458 38.43 -2.82 -4.50
N THR A 459 37.74 -3.64 -3.71
CA THR A 459 38.06 -4.00 -2.32
C THR A 459 36.83 -4.71 -1.74
N ALA A 460 36.97 -6.03 -1.58
CA ALA A 460 35.93 -6.94 -1.17
C ALA A 460 35.65 -6.86 0.34
N LEU A 461 35.15 -5.73 0.84
CA LEU A 461 34.72 -5.63 2.24
C LEU A 461 33.60 -4.60 2.41
N GLY A 462 32.39 -4.93 1.94
CA GLY A 462 31.26 -4.02 2.16
C GLY A 462 29.97 -4.35 1.42
N ALA A 463 29.60 -5.62 1.26
CA ALA A 463 28.26 -6.01 0.81
C ALA A 463 28.00 -7.51 0.99
N THR A 464 27.98 -7.99 2.23
CA THR A 464 27.37 -9.28 2.58
C THR A 464 26.60 -9.13 3.90
N SER A 465 25.71 -8.14 3.96
CA SER A 465 24.79 -7.99 5.09
C SER A 465 23.41 -8.52 4.67
N TRP A 466 23.25 -9.83 4.86
CA TRP A 466 21.99 -10.53 5.06
C TRP A 466 21.20 -10.92 3.82
N GLY A 467 21.65 -12.02 3.21
CA GLY A 467 20.90 -12.82 2.25
C GLY A 467 21.27 -14.30 2.38
N GLY A 468 21.19 -14.85 3.59
CA GLY A 468 21.41 -16.29 3.84
C GLY A 468 20.13 -17.10 3.64
N SER A 469 20.23 -18.21 2.93
CA SER A 469 19.13 -19.15 2.69
C SER A 469 18.72 -19.87 3.98
N SER A 470 17.41 -20.14 4.07
CA SER A 470 16.73 -21.08 4.98
C SER A 470 16.95 -20.91 6.49
N THR A 471 16.02 -20.20 7.13
CA THR A 471 15.40 -20.42 8.48
C THR A 471 15.01 -19.12 9.20
N ILE A 472 15.50 -17.96 8.75
CA ILE A 472 15.29 -16.65 9.41
C ILE A 472 13.96 -15.97 9.04
N ARG A 473 13.30 -16.35 7.93
CA ARG A 473 12.07 -15.66 7.48
C ARG A 473 10.77 -16.07 8.19
N LYS A 474 10.77 -17.13 9.01
CA LYS A 474 9.50 -17.69 9.54
C LYS A 474 9.06 -17.14 10.90
N HIS A 475 9.93 -16.57 11.74
CA HIS A 475 9.53 -16.16 13.10
C HIS A 475 10.05 -14.79 13.58
N VAL A 476 10.61 -13.95 12.71
CA VAL A 476 11.20 -12.66 13.13
C VAL A 476 10.50 -11.47 12.49
N ALA A 477 9.45 -11.00 13.14
CA ALA A 477 9.05 -9.60 13.08
C ALA A 477 8.91 -9.14 14.53
N GLY A 478 10.01 -8.68 15.13
CA GLY A 478 9.94 -8.15 16.50
C GLY A 478 11.29 -7.83 17.15
N THR A 479 12.17 -8.80 17.32
CA THR A 479 13.35 -8.61 18.21
C THR A 479 14.52 -9.52 17.82
N SER A 480 15.07 -9.37 16.61
CA SER A 480 16.34 -10.05 16.28
C SER A 480 17.51 -9.15 16.64
N SER A 481 18.06 -9.35 17.83
CA SER A 481 19.47 -9.12 18.10
C SER A 481 20.30 -9.84 17.04
N SER A 482 21.18 -9.11 16.37
CA SER A 482 22.06 -9.58 15.30
C SER A 482 23.11 -10.55 15.81
N ILE A 483 22.82 -11.84 15.64
CA ILE A 483 23.79 -12.92 15.83
C ILE A 483 24.49 -13.16 14.50
N ALA A 484 25.80 -13.00 14.47
CA ALA A 484 26.64 -13.38 13.34
C ALA A 484 27.45 -14.63 13.70
N PHE A 485 27.38 -15.67 12.87
CA PHE A 485 28.24 -16.84 13.01
C PHE A 485 29.55 -16.60 12.27
N THR A 486 30.64 -16.48 13.02
CA THR A 486 31.99 -16.51 12.43
C THR A 486 32.64 -17.87 12.68
N PRO A 487 33.39 -18.43 11.71
CA PRO A 487 33.93 -19.79 11.80
C PRO A 487 35.03 -19.96 12.85
N LEU A 488 35.51 -18.88 13.47
CA LEU A 488 36.64 -18.90 14.40
C LEU A 488 36.27 -18.69 15.87
N GLN A 489 35.12 -18.06 16.20
CA GLN A 489 34.82 -17.68 17.60
C GLN A 489 33.37 -17.93 18.07
N GLY A 490 32.49 -18.53 17.25
CA GLY A 490 31.13 -18.89 17.70
C GLY A 490 30.15 -17.71 17.76
N LEU A 491 29.06 -17.89 18.51
CA LEU A 491 27.89 -16.98 18.58
C LEU A 491 28.25 -15.63 19.21
N GLU A 492 28.30 -14.57 18.40
CA GLU A 492 28.50 -13.20 18.88
C GLU A 492 27.26 -12.33 18.59
N ILE A 493 26.76 -11.63 19.61
CA ILE A 493 25.67 -10.65 19.50
C ILE A 493 26.31 -9.30 19.16
N VAL A 494 26.19 -8.88 17.91
CA VAL A 494 26.76 -7.60 17.46
C VAL A 494 25.66 -6.54 17.45
N ASN A 495 25.83 -5.44 18.18
CA ASN A 495 24.92 -4.29 18.09
C ASN A 495 25.16 -3.56 16.74
N PRO A 496 24.17 -3.46 15.83
CA PRO A 496 24.39 -2.89 14.50
C PRO A 496 24.71 -1.39 14.53
N GLN A 497 24.40 -0.70 15.64
CA GLN A 497 24.84 0.68 15.86
C GLN A 497 26.29 0.77 16.32
N ALA A 498 26.88 -0.28 16.90
CA ALA A 498 28.30 -0.29 17.25
C ALA A 498 29.22 -0.47 16.02
N ALA A 499 28.68 -0.92 14.89
CA ALA A 499 29.37 -0.95 13.61
C ALA A 499 29.48 0.44 12.96
N GLU A 500 28.72 1.43 13.43
CA GLU A 500 29.13 2.83 13.31
C GLU A 500 30.28 3.08 14.29
N LYS A 501 31.46 2.51 13.98
CA LYS A 501 32.67 3.14 14.48
C LYS A 501 32.59 4.60 14.04
N PRO A 502 32.80 5.59 14.91
CA PRO A 502 33.07 6.94 14.40
C PRO A 502 34.19 6.70 13.40
N MET A 503 33.94 6.99 12.11
CA MET A 503 34.98 6.92 11.11
C MET A 503 36.17 7.61 11.76
N GLU A 504 37.27 6.89 11.99
CA GLU A 504 38.51 7.58 12.34
C GLU A 504 38.71 8.56 11.20
N ILE A 505 38.43 9.83 11.50
CA ILE A 505 38.61 10.94 10.58
C ILE A 505 40.13 11.01 10.48
N GLY A 506 40.70 10.17 9.62
CA GLY A 506 42.07 10.35 9.17
C GLY A 506 42.11 11.78 8.67
N ASN A 507 42.82 12.63 9.41
CA ASN A 507 42.90 14.08 9.29
C ASN A 507 43.21 14.50 7.85
N LYS A 508 42.20 14.51 6.99
CA LYS A 508 42.27 15.02 5.62
C LYS A 508 41.23 16.11 5.54
N TYR A 509 41.73 17.33 5.74
CA TYR A 509 41.04 18.61 5.67
C TYR A 509 40.20 18.85 4.39
N PHE A 510 40.27 17.95 3.41
CA PHE A 510 39.52 18.02 2.15
C PHE A 510 39.01 16.63 1.74
N SER A 511 37.85 16.21 2.28
CA SER A 511 37.08 15.10 1.72
C SER A 511 35.86 15.64 0.96
N SER A 512 35.43 14.94 -0.09
CA SER A 512 34.25 15.34 -0.89
C SER A 512 32.91 15.09 -0.18
N THR A 513 32.94 14.56 1.05
CA THR A 513 31.77 14.14 1.82
C THR A 513 31.64 14.86 3.17
N CYS A 514 32.65 15.61 3.63
CA CYS A 514 32.60 16.32 4.92
C CYS A 514 32.71 17.84 4.73
N GLY A 515 31.78 18.60 5.33
CA GLY A 515 31.83 20.06 5.40
C GLY A 515 32.91 20.59 6.35
N PHE A 516 33.23 21.89 6.24
CA PHE A 516 34.23 22.55 7.08
C PHE A 516 33.76 22.65 8.55
N LYS A 517 34.62 22.26 9.50
CA LYS A 517 34.34 22.38 10.93
C LYS A 517 35.03 23.63 11.50
N LYS A 518 34.29 24.46 12.24
CA LYS A 518 34.83 25.64 12.96
C LYS A 518 35.62 25.15 14.17
N ILE A 519 36.87 25.60 14.33
CA ILE A 519 37.74 25.22 15.44
C ILE A 519 37.33 26.06 16.66
N GLU A 520 36.90 25.41 17.74
CA GLU A 520 36.74 26.06 19.05
C GLU A 520 38.10 26.09 19.76
N ALA A 521 38.59 27.30 20.06
CA ALA A 521 39.82 27.48 20.82
C ALA A 521 39.54 27.21 22.30
N LYS A 522 40.12 26.14 22.86
CA LYS A 522 40.07 25.88 24.31
C LYS A 522 41.05 26.81 25.02
N MET A 523 40.52 27.81 25.74
CA MET A 523 41.26 28.52 26.78
C MET A 523 41.56 27.54 27.92
N LYS A 524 42.84 27.36 28.26
CA LYS A 524 43.26 26.72 29.50
C LYS A 524 43.15 27.76 30.62
N ILE A 525 42.36 27.46 31.63
CA ILE A 525 42.38 28.19 32.91
C ILE A 525 43.18 27.29 33.86
N ASP A 526 44.36 27.76 34.26
CA ASP A 526 45.21 27.11 35.25
C ASP A 526 44.74 27.52 36.65
N ASP A 527 43.98 26.66 37.32
CA ASP A 527 43.66 26.80 38.74
C ASP A 527 44.78 26.17 39.57
N SER A 528 45.75 26.99 40.00
CA SER A 528 46.68 26.60 41.07
C SER A 528 47.18 27.81 41.87
N MET A 529 46.28 28.57 42.50
CA MET A 529 46.64 29.40 43.66
C MET A 529 45.47 29.60 44.63
N THR A 530 45.33 28.68 45.59
CA THR A 530 44.76 28.99 46.92
C THR A 530 45.43 28.11 47.97
N ASN A 531 46.63 28.50 48.42
CA ASN A 531 47.15 28.16 49.74
C ASN A 531 47.21 29.46 50.54
N GLY A 532 46.57 29.47 51.70
CA GLY A 532 46.34 30.68 52.49
C GLY A 532 47.56 31.18 53.27
N VAL A 533 47.43 32.43 53.73
CA VAL A 533 47.34 32.87 55.14
C VAL A 533 48.08 34.21 55.32
N LYS A 534 47.31 35.18 55.85
CA LYS A 534 47.63 36.56 56.28
C LYS A 534 47.64 37.66 55.22
#